data_AF-A0A948T454-F1
#
_entry.id   AF-A0A948T454-F1
#
_cell.length_a   1.000
_cell.length_b   1.000
_cell.length_c   1.000
_cell.angle_alpha   90.00
_cell.angle_beta   90.00
_cell.angle_gamma   90.00
#
_symmetry.space_group_name_H-M   'P 1'
#
loop_
_entity.id
_entity.type
_entity.pdbx_description
1 polymer ?
#
loop_
_entity_poly.entity_id
_entity_poly.type
_entity_poly.pdbx_seq_one_letter_code
_entity_poly.pdbx_strand_id
1 'polypeptide(L)'
;MNVQQIRNATLKIQYGGTTFLVDPWLQDKGEGRSAPTVRPEMADVKNPLCDLPLSVEQILDGVDFCLVTHIHFDHFTADYLPKTIPV
;
A
#
# COMPACT_ATOMS: atom_id res chain seq x y z
N MET A 1 -15.57 8.29 12.11
CA MET A 1 -14.88 7.25 11.32
C MET A 1 -14.73 7.80 9.90
N ASN A 2 -13.53 7.70 9.33
CA ASN A 2 -13.25 8.05 7.95
C ASN A 2 -12.39 6.94 7.33
N VAL A 3 -12.71 6.53 6.10
CA VAL A 3 -11.98 5.51 5.36
C VAL A 3 -11.65 6.07 3.98
N GLN A 4 -10.37 6.20 3.70
CA GLN A 4 -9.86 6.60 2.39
C GLN A 4 -9.20 5.39 1.74
N GLN A 5 -9.71 5.00 0.57
CA GLN A 5 -9.04 4.02 -0.28
C GLN A 5 -7.90 4.70 -1.02
N ILE A 6 -6.70 4.10 -0.98
CA ILE A 6 -5.51 4.62 -1.66
C ILE A 6 -5.28 3.86 -2.96
N ARG A 7 -5.01 2.55 -2.88
CA ARG A 7 -4.79 1.66 -4.03
C ARG A 7 -4.77 0.21 -3.54
N ASN A 8 -5.37 -0.72 -4.28
CA ASN A 8 -5.47 -2.13 -3.86
C ASN A 8 -6.04 -2.25 -2.42
N ALA A 9 -5.39 -3.00 -1.54
CA ALA A 9 -5.71 -3.14 -0.12
C ALA A 9 -5.16 -2.00 0.75
N THR A 10 -4.40 -1.03 0.19
CA THR A 10 -3.90 0.11 0.95
C THR A 10 -5.05 1.05 1.32
N LEU A 11 -5.35 1.17 2.62
CA LEU A 11 -6.42 2.02 3.15
C LEU A 11 -5.89 2.92 4.27
N LYS A 12 -6.26 4.20 4.28
CA LYS A 12 -6.05 5.10 5.42
C LYS A 12 -7.35 5.21 6.21
N ILE A 13 -7.32 4.76 7.46
CA ILE A 13 -8.52 4.67 8.30
C ILE A 13 -8.33 5.53 9.53
N GLN A 14 -9.28 6.45 9.76
CA GLN A 14 -9.40 7.18 11.02
C GLN A 14 -10.57 6.62 11.83
N TYR A 15 -10.25 6.04 12.97
CA TYR A 15 -11.22 5.41 13.87
C TYR A 15 -10.82 5.60 15.33
N GLY A 16 -11.76 6.01 16.18
CA GLY A 16 -11.50 6.14 17.63
C GLY A 16 -10.44 7.19 18.01
N GLY A 17 -10.19 8.18 17.15
CA GLY A 17 -9.12 9.18 17.37
C GLY A 17 -7.74 8.75 16.89
N THR A 18 -7.62 7.54 16.33
CA THR A 18 -6.39 6.98 15.77
C THR A 18 -6.50 6.89 14.25
N THR A 19 -5.40 7.19 13.57
CA THR A 19 -5.26 7.05 12.11
C THR A 19 -4.22 5.98 11.81
N PHE A 20 -4.60 4.94 11.08
CA PHE A 20 -3.68 3.87 10.69
C PHE A 20 -3.76 3.57 9.21
N LEU A 21 -2.64 3.10 8.66
CA LEU A 21 -2.52 2.71 7.25
C LEU A 21 -2.54 1.18 7.16
N VAL A 22 -3.59 0.64 6.56
CA VAL A 22 -3.72 -0.81 6.33
C VAL A 22 -2.92 -1.17 5.07
N ASP A 23 -2.18 -2.28 5.14
CA ASP A 23 -1.49 -2.93 4.00
C ASP A 23 -0.77 -1.93 3.07
N PRO A 24 0.26 -1.23 3.58
CA PRO A 24 0.97 -0.19 2.85
C PRO A 24 1.76 -0.73 1.65
N TRP A 25 1.15 -0.66 0.47
CA TRP A 25 1.82 -0.92 -0.80
C TRP A 25 2.05 0.36 -1.60
N LEU A 26 3.16 1.03 -1.31
CA LEU A 26 3.49 2.39 -1.76
C LEU A 26 4.49 2.46 -2.93
N GLN A 27 4.74 1.33 -3.60
CA GLN A 27 5.64 1.30 -4.76
C GLN A 27 5.11 2.14 -5.92
N ASP A 28 6.01 2.74 -6.70
CA ASP A 28 5.65 3.38 -7.96
C ASP A 28 5.09 2.34 -8.95
N LYS A 29 4.23 2.81 -9.85
CA LYS A 29 3.62 1.98 -10.88
C LYS A 29 4.70 1.23 -11.68
N GLY A 30 4.55 -0.08 -11.78
CA GLY A 30 5.45 -0.93 -12.57
C GLY A 30 6.79 -1.28 -11.91
N GLU A 31 7.09 -0.81 -10.70
CA GLU A 31 8.39 -1.10 -10.03
C GLU A 31 8.40 -2.41 -9.24
N GLY A 32 7.24 -2.96 -8.89
CA GLY A 32 7.08 -4.21 -8.17
C GLY A 32 7.24 -5.46 -9.06
N ARG A 33 6.88 -6.62 -8.52
CA ARG A 33 6.94 -7.90 -9.25
C ARG A 33 5.64 -8.20 -10.01
N SER A 34 5.74 -8.99 -11.07
CA SER A 34 4.57 -9.58 -11.73
C SER A 34 3.96 -10.64 -10.82
N ALA A 35 2.63 -10.76 -10.85
CA ALA A 35 1.89 -11.75 -10.07
C ALA A 35 1.75 -13.05 -10.87
N PRO A 36 1.78 -14.24 -10.23
CA PRO A 36 1.33 -15.47 -10.87
C PRO A 36 -0.11 -15.30 -11.40
N THR A 37 -0.34 -15.69 -12.65
CA THR A 37 -1.61 -15.44 -13.33
C THR A 37 -1.97 -16.59 -14.26
N VAL A 38 -3.26 -16.85 -14.40
CA VAL A 38 -3.82 -17.78 -15.38
C VAL A 38 -3.98 -17.16 -16.77
N ARG A 39 -3.76 -15.84 -16.88
CA ARG A 39 -3.86 -15.06 -18.12
C ARG A 39 -2.47 -14.82 -18.70
N PRO A 40 -2.07 -15.52 -19.77
CA PRO A 40 -0.72 -15.44 -20.32
C PRO A 40 -0.29 -14.01 -20.67
N GLU A 41 -1.22 -13.18 -21.14
CA GLU A 41 -0.97 -11.78 -21.51
C GLU A 41 -0.60 -10.89 -20.31
N MET A 42 -0.89 -11.35 -19.08
CA MET A 42 -0.57 -10.63 -17.84
C MET A 42 0.71 -11.14 -17.17
N ALA A 43 1.35 -12.20 -17.69
CA ALA A 43 2.45 -12.90 -17.01
C ALA A 43 3.66 -11.98 -16.72
N ASP A 44 3.96 -11.07 -17.65
CA ASP A 44 5.08 -10.15 -17.55
C ASP A 44 4.66 -8.73 -17.11
N VAL A 45 3.38 -8.53 -16.78
CA VAL A 45 2.89 -7.22 -16.36
C VAL A 45 3.31 -6.94 -14.91
N LYS A 46 4.22 -5.98 -14.77
CA LYS A 46 4.72 -5.49 -13.48
C LYS A 46 3.63 -4.75 -12.72
N ASN A 47 3.51 -5.06 -11.43
CA ASN A 47 2.64 -4.33 -10.52
C ASN A 47 3.40 -3.20 -9.81
N PRO A 48 2.72 -2.21 -9.23
CA PRO A 48 1.28 -1.90 -9.34
C PRO A 48 0.90 -1.42 -10.75
N LEU A 49 -0.36 -1.64 -11.16
CA LEU A 49 -0.84 -1.26 -12.50
C LEU A 49 -1.20 0.22 -12.64
N CYS A 50 -1.47 0.88 -11.51
CA CYS A 50 -1.90 2.28 -11.44
C CYS A 50 -0.97 3.06 -10.53
N ASP A 51 -0.81 4.36 -10.82
CA ASP A 51 -0.10 5.29 -9.95
C ASP A 51 -0.81 5.46 -8.61
N LEU A 52 -0.09 5.96 -7.61
CA LEU A 52 -0.71 6.41 -6.37
C LEU A 52 -1.58 7.66 -6.64
N PRO A 53 -2.72 7.83 -5.96
CA PRO A 53 -3.58 9.01 -6.14
C PRO A 53 -3.02 10.27 -5.44
N LEU A 54 -2.02 10.11 -4.57
CA LEU A 54 -1.39 11.12 -3.74
C LEU A 54 0.10 10.80 -3.60
N SER A 55 0.90 11.79 -3.20
CA SER A 55 2.30 11.53 -2.86
C SER A 55 2.41 10.63 -1.61
N VAL A 56 3.52 9.92 -1.46
CA VAL A 56 3.78 9.08 -0.29
C VAL A 56 3.72 9.90 1.00
N GLU A 57 4.26 11.12 0.99
CA GLU A 57 4.23 12.04 2.13
C GLU A 57 2.79 12.37 2.54
N GLN A 58 1.90 12.65 1.57
CA GLN A 58 0.48 12.93 1.85
C GLN A 58 -0.28 11.72 2.38
N ILE A 59 0.05 10.51 1.89
CA ILE A 59 -0.55 9.27 2.37
C ILE A 59 -0.16 9.03 3.84
N LEU A 60 1.13 9.20 4.16
CA LEU A 60 1.69 8.95 5.49
C LEU A 60 1.40 10.05 6.51
N ASP A 61 1.00 11.25 6.08
CA ASP A 61 0.73 12.38 6.97
C ASP A 61 -0.29 12.02 8.06
N GLY A 62 0.08 12.21 9.33
CA GLY A 62 -0.78 11.89 10.47
C GLY A 62 -1.13 10.40 10.65
N VAL A 63 -0.40 9.47 10.03
CA VAL A 63 -0.52 8.03 10.31
C VAL A 63 0.21 7.69 11.61
N ASP A 64 -0.51 7.09 12.56
CA ASP A 64 0.03 6.67 13.86
C ASP A 64 0.79 5.34 13.77
N PHE A 65 0.27 4.38 12.99
CA PHE A 65 0.90 3.08 12.74
C PHE A 65 0.37 2.45 11.44
N CYS A 66 1.06 1.41 10.96
CA CYS A 66 0.62 0.56 9.86
C CYS A 66 0.04 -0.74 10.39
N LEU A 67 -1.07 -1.20 9.81
CA LEU A 67 -1.63 -2.52 10.09
C LEU A 67 -1.39 -3.43 8.89
N VAL A 68 -0.51 -4.42 9.04
CA VAL A 68 -0.22 -5.40 7.99
C VAL A 68 -1.00 -6.68 8.26
N THR A 69 -1.93 -7.01 7.36
CA THR A 69 -2.77 -8.20 7.49
C THR A 69 -1.97 -9.48 7.22
N HIS A 70 -1.07 -9.45 6.23
CA HIS A 70 -0.13 -10.51 5.87
C HIS A 70 0.98 -9.97 4.96
N ILE A 71 1.99 -10.80 4.69
CA ILE A 71 3.23 -10.37 4.01
C ILE A 71 3.28 -10.69 2.50
N HIS A 72 2.13 -10.75 1.82
CA HIS A 72 2.16 -10.77 0.36
C HIS A 72 2.65 -9.41 -0.17
N PHE A 73 3.34 -9.44 -1.30
CA PHE A 73 4.05 -8.30 -1.88
C PHE A 73 3.13 -7.12 -2.25
N ASP A 74 1.85 -7.38 -2.51
CA ASP A 74 0.82 -6.39 -2.83
C ASP A 74 0.11 -5.80 -1.60
N HIS A 75 0.52 -6.26 -0.41
CA HIS A 75 0.08 -5.76 0.91
C HIS A 75 1.23 -5.12 1.69
N PHE A 76 2.48 -5.58 1.55
CA PHE A 76 3.59 -5.03 2.30
C PHE A 76 4.94 -5.16 1.58
N THR A 77 5.70 -4.06 1.58
CA THR A 77 7.13 -4.05 1.30
C THR A 77 7.82 -3.06 2.24
N ALA A 78 8.91 -3.49 2.89
CA ALA A 78 9.62 -2.67 3.87
C ALA A 78 10.36 -1.48 3.24
N ASP A 79 10.67 -1.55 1.94
CA ASP A 79 11.57 -0.60 1.27
C ASP A 79 10.96 0.80 1.11
N TYR A 80 9.65 0.97 1.36
CA TYR A 80 8.89 2.19 1.07
C TYR A 80 8.26 2.85 2.30
N LEU A 81 8.47 2.28 3.49
CA LEU A 81 7.96 2.85 4.74
C LEU A 81 9.09 3.49 5.54
N PRO A 82 8.89 4.71 6.06
CA PRO A 82 9.79 5.28 7.05
C PRO A 82 9.90 4.36 8.26
N LYS A 83 11.13 4.07 8.71
CA LYS A 83 11.40 3.24 9.90
C LYS A 83 10.85 3.83 11.20
N THR A 84 10.35 5.07 11.16
CA THR A 84 9.76 5.78 12.28
C THR A 84 8.28 5.44 12.50
N ILE A 85 7.60 4.83 11.52
CA ILE A 85 6.20 4.43 11.64
C ILE A 85 6.15 2.98 12.14
N PRO A 86 5.50 2.70 13.29
CA PRO A 86 5.29 1.35 13.77
C PRO A 86 4.50 0.50 12.77
N VAL A 87 4.82 -0.78 12.68
CA VAL A 87 4.13 -1.80 11.85
C VAL A 87 3.77 -2.99 12.71
#